data_AF-A0A6M2DVH0-F1
#
_entry.id   AF-A0A6M2DVH0-F1
#
_cell.length_a   1.000
_cell.length_b   1.000
_cell.length_c   1.000
_cell.angle_alpha   90.00
_cell.angle_beta   90.00
_cell.angle_gamma   90.00
#
_symmetry.space_group_name_H-M   'P 1'
#
loop_
_entity.id
_entity.type
_entity.pdbx_description
1 polymer ?
#
loop_
_entity_poly.entity_id
_entity_poly.type
_entity_poly.pdbx_seq_one_letter_code
_entity_poly.pdbx_strand_id
1 'polypeptide(L)'
;MDKIQYLVVALCLAFAITQTTANICAEQEDGTMLPNPNNCGGFYICDAGLPWALYCPGLLVWNDHKKECDFQVNVDCGDRPIVEPTQPPATEAPAS
;
A
#
# COMPACT_ATOMS: atom_id res chain seq x y z
N MET A 1 29.21 -22.11 6.49
CA MET A 1 27.80 -22.32 6.10
C MET A 1 27.26 -23.38 7.02
N ASP A 2 26.68 -22.96 8.13
CA ASP A 2 26.40 -23.84 9.26
C ASP A 2 25.31 -24.85 8.93
N LYS A 3 25.45 -26.09 9.43
CA LYS A 3 24.53 -27.22 9.21
C LYS A 3 23.06 -26.87 9.50
N ILE A 4 22.84 -25.92 10.40
CA ILE A 4 21.54 -25.36 10.78
C ILE A 4 20.87 -24.65 9.58
N GLN A 5 21.64 -23.88 8.81
CA GLN A 5 21.12 -23.18 7.63
C GLN A 5 20.80 -24.15 6.47
N TYR A 6 21.54 -25.26 6.35
CA TYR A 6 21.23 -26.32 5.38
C TYR A 6 19.91 -27.04 5.69
N LEU A 7 19.59 -27.26 6.97
CA LEU A 7 18.34 -27.91 7.39
C LEU A 7 17.12 -27.02 7.16
N VAL A 8 17.23 -25.71 7.40
CA VAL A 8 16.19 -24.73 7.10
C VAL A 8 15.92 -24.68 5.59
N VAL A 9 16.96 -24.61 4.77
CA VAL A 9 16.83 -24.60 3.30
C VAL A 9 16.22 -25.91 2.77
N ALA A 10 16.60 -27.06 3.31
CA ALA A 10 16.06 -28.36 2.87
C ALA A 10 14.56 -28.54 3.22
N LEU A 11 14.10 -28.02 4.36
CA LEU A 11 12.68 -28.02 4.72
C LEU A 11 11.88 -27.03 3.86
N CYS A 12 12.47 -25.88 3.54
CA CYS A 12 11.92 -24.89 2.61
C CYS A 12 11.88 -25.37 1.14
N LEU A 13 12.60 -26.43 0.77
CA LEU A 13 12.51 -27.05 -0.56
C LEU A 13 11.37 -28.08 -0.64
N ALA A 14 10.88 -28.60 0.49
CA ALA A 14 9.72 -29.50 0.56
C ALA A 14 8.39 -28.74 0.69
N PHE A 15 8.41 -27.54 1.28
CA PHE A 15 7.35 -26.55 1.19
C PHE A 15 7.85 -25.44 0.28
N ALA A 16 7.60 -25.53 -1.03
CA ALA A 16 7.86 -24.41 -1.94
C ALA A 16 7.24 -23.16 -1.30
N ILE A 17 8.08 -22.31 -0.71
CA ILE A 17 7.60 -21.15 0.02
C ILE A 17 7.03 -20.26 -1.06
N THR A 18 5.72 -20.24 -1.17
CA THR A 18 5.00 -19.29 -1.99
C THR A 18 5.28 -17.92 -1.38
N GLN A 19 6.42 -17.32 -1.72
CA GLN A 19 6.59 -15.88 -1.61
C GLN A 19 5.74 -15.26 -2.71
N THR A 20 4.42 -15.34 -2.51
CA THR A 20 3.50 -14.42 -3.15
C THR A 20 3.96 -13.05 -2.71
N THR A 21 4.40 -12.23 -3.67
CA THR A 21 4.55 -10.80 -3.43
C THR A 21 3.24 -10.34 -2.81
N ALA A 22 3.26 -9.96 -1.53
CA ALA A 22 2.06 -9.66 -0.79
C ALA A 22 1.35 -8.49 -1.48
N ASN A 23 0.22 -8.78 -2.12
CA ASN A 23 -0.64 -7.78 -2.72
C ASN A 23 -1.68 -7.40 -1.67
N ILE A 24 -1.67 -6.13 -1.25
CA ILE A 24 -2.55 -5.60 -0.19
C ILE A 24 -4.04 -5.71 -0.53
N CYS A 25 -4.39 -5.90 -1.81
CA CYS A 25 -5.76 -6.06 -2.30
C CYS A 25 -6.16 -7.51 -2.63
N ALA A 26 -5.30 -8.51 -2.39
CA ALA A 26 -5.58 -9.90 -2.76
C ALA A 26 -6.83 -10.50 -2.10
N GLU A 27 -7.20 -10.01 -0.91
CA GLU A 27 -8.34 -10.50 -0.11
C GLU A 27 -9.31 -9.36 0.25
N GLN A 28 -9.40 -8.35 -0.62
CA GLN A 28 -10.22 -7.16 -0.39
C GLN A 28 -11.31 -7.04 -1.45
N GLU A 29 -12.45 -6.46 -1.08
CA GLU A 29 -13.53 -6.17 -2.03
C GLU A 29 -13.16 -4.97 -2.92
N ASP A 30 -13.73 -4.93 -4.13
CA ASP A 30 -13.57 -3.77 -5.02
C ASP A 30 -14.10 -2.50 -4.34
N GLY A 31 -13.36 -1.41 -4.47
CA GLY A 31 -13.62 -0.14 -3.78
C GLY A 31 -13.04 -0.04 -2.37
N THR A 32 -12.45 -1.11 -1.82
CA THR A 32 -11.80 -1.03 -0.49
C THR A 32 -10.66 -0.03 -0.51
N MET A 33 -10.68 0.92 0.42
CA MET A 33 -9.66 1.97 0.56
C MET A 33 -8.70 1.64 1.71
N LEU A 34 -7.41 1.57 1.40
CA LEU A 34 -6.35 1.13 2.33
C LEU A 34 -5.23 2.17 2.44
N PRO A 35 -4.63 2.34 3.63
CA PRO A 35 -3.51 3.26 3.79
C PRO A 35 -2.30 2.78 2.99
N ASN A 36 -1.56 3.72 2.39
CA ASN A 36 -0.26 3.39 1.83
C ASN A 36 0.75 3.19 2.99
N PRO A 37 1.45 2.03 3.07
CA PRO A 37 2.36 1.74 4.17
C PRO A 37 3.65 2.54 4.11
N ASN A 38 3.98 3.14 2.97
CA ASN A 38 5.23 3.85 2.72
C ASN A 38 5.04 5.36 2.45
N ASN A 39 3.80 5.85 2.42
CA ASN A 39 3.50 7.25 2.19
C ASN A 39 2.21 7.68 2.92
N CYS A 40 2.31 8.56 3.90
CA CYS A 40 1.13 9.04 4.63
C CYS A 40 0.22 9.94 3.76
N GLY A 41 0.81 10.58 2.75
CA GLY A 41 0.09 11.39 1.76
C GLY A 41 -0.63 10.56 0.68
N GLY A 42 -0.61 9.22 0.77
CA GLY A 42 -1.22 8.35 -0.23
C GLY A 42 -2.02 7.20 0.37
N PHE A 43 -2.87 6.61 -0.47
CA PHE A 43 -3.71 5.46 -0.16
C PHE A 43 -3.89 4.60 -1.41
N TYR A 44 -4.51 3.44 -1.25
CA TYR A 44 -4.88 2.55 -2.34
C TYR A 44 -6.39 2.39 -2.41
N ILE A 45 -6.93 2.24 -3.63
CA ILE A 45 -8.24 1.65 -3.87
C ILE A 45 -8.02 0.27 -4.48
N CYS A 46 -8.66 -0.75 -3.92
CA CYS A 46 -8.64 -2.09 -4.48
C CYS A 46 -9.66 -2.20 -5.63
N ASP A 47 -9.23 -2.75 -6.75
CA ASP A 47 -10.09 -3.06 -7.89
C ASP A 47 -9.53 -4.28 -8.63
N ALA A 48 -10.38 -5.27 -8.87
CA ALA A 48 -10.02 -6.58 -9.42
C ALA A 48 -8.84 -7.25 -8.67
N GLY A 49 -8.80 -7.06 -7.35
CA GLY A 49 -7.72 -7.57 -6.49
C GLY A 49 -6.38 -6.84 -6.65
N LEU A 50 -6.32 -5.71 -7.36
CA LEU A 50 -5.12 -4.91 -7.57
C LEU A 50 -5.17 -3.57 -6.80
N PRO A 51 -4.04 -3.09 -6.26
CA PRO A 51 -3.99 -1.81 -5.55
C PRO A 51 -3.73 -0.65 -6.50
N TRP A 52 -4.68 0.26 -6.61
CA TRP A 52 -4.55 1.52 -7.36
C TRP A 52 -4.08 2.64 -6.44
N ALA A 53 -2.86 3.14 -6.66
CA ALA A 53 -2.28 4.21 -5.84
C ALA A 53 -2.93 5.56 -6.11
N LEU A 54 -3.34 6.23 -5.06
CA LEU A 54 -3.89 7.59 -5.08
C LEU A 54 -3.16 8.45 -4.04
N TYR A 55 -3.18 9.76 -4.27
CA TYR A 55 -2.50 10.75 -3.44
C TYR A 55 -3.47 11.81 -2.98
N CYS A 56 -3.33 12.20 -1.72
CA CYS A 56 -4.05 13.32 -1.17
C CYS A 56 -3.53 14.64 -1.78
N PRO A 57 -4.41 15.61 -2.02
CA PRO A 57 -4.01 16.87 -2.65
C PRO A 57 -3.14 17.70 -1.71
N GLY A 58 -2.06 18.26 -2.24
CA GLY A 58 -1.12 19.11 -1.50
C GLY A 58 -0.50 18.38 -0.32
N LEU A 59 -0.62 18.98 0.88
CA LEU A 59 -0.04 18.45 2.12
C LEU A 59 -1.06 17.72 3.03
N LEU A 60 -2.22 17.33 2.48
CA LEU A 60 -3.17 16.48 3.20
C LEU A 60 -2.68 15.04 3.29
N VAL A 61 -3.18 14.30 4.28
CA VAL A 61 -2.79 12.90 4.53
C VAL A 61 -4.02 12.01 4.62
N TRP A 62 -3.84 10.72 4.31
CA TRP A 62 -4.94 9.75 4.34
C TRP A 62 -5.42 9.49 5.76
N ASN A 63 -6.68 9.83 6.05
CA ASN A 63 -7.36 9.49 7.29
C ASN A 63 -8.14 8.18 7.11
N ASP A 64 -7.54 7.07 7.55
CA ASP A 64 -8.15 5.75 7.36
C ASP A 64 -9.46 5.54 8.14
N HIS A 65 -9.67 6.28 9.22
CA HIS A 65 -10.90 6.22 10.01
C HIS A 65 -12.07 6.89 9.31
N LYS A 66 -11.82 8.01 8.61
CA LYS A 66 -12.83 8.77 7.88
C LYS A 66 -12.94 8.37 6.40
N LYS A 67 -11.95 7.64 5.89
CA LYS A 67 -11.80 7.28 4.47
C LYS A 67 -11.74 8.52 3.56
N GLU A 68 -11.01 9.55 4.01
CA GLU A 68 -10.82 10.80 3.27
C GLU A 68 -9.43 11.40 3.52
N CYS A 69 -9.04 12.39 2.71
CA CYS A 69 -7.85 13.19 2.96
C CYS A 69 -8.14 14.25 4.01
N ASP A 70 -7.32 14.30 5.06
CA ASP A 70 -7.50 15.19 6.21
C ASP A 70 -6.20 15.92 6.55
N PHE A 71 -6.29 16.92 7.42
CA PHE A 71 -5.13 17.65 7.91
C PHE A 71 -4.23 16.74 8.76
N GLN A 72 -2.92 16.95 8.67
CA GLN A 72 -1.90 16.19 9.43
C GLN A 72 -2.14 16.19 10.94
N VAL A 73 -2.75 17.24 11.50
CA VAL A 73 -3.09 17.32 12.93
C VAL A 73 -4.17 16.31 13.35
N ASN A 74 -4.95 15.78 12.41
CA ASN A 74 -6.06 14.86 12.65
C ASN A 74 -5.69 13.39 12.40
N VAL A 75 -4.45 13.09 11.98
CA VAL A 75 -4.01 11.76 11.57
C VAL A 75 -2.63 11.45 12.14
N ASP A 76 -2.49 10.27 12.76
CA ASP A 76 -1.18 9.74 13.13
C ASP A 76 -0.54 9.04 11.93
N CYS A 77 0.53 9.64 11.38
CA CYS A 77 1.27 9.07 10.26
C CYS A 77 2.25 7.98 10.67
N GLY A 78 2.61 7.86 11.95
CA GLY A 78 3.76 7.08 12.39
C GLY A 78 5.03 7.46 11.62
N ASP A 79 5.79 6.46 11.18
CA ASP A 79 7.04 6.65 10.43
C ASP A 79 6.85 6.88 8.92
N ARG A 80 5.61 6.98 8.44
CA ARG A 80 5.33 7.12 7.01
C ARG A 80 5.63 8.54 6.54
N PRO A 81 6.56 8.74 5.58
CA PRO A 81 6.83 10.08 5.04
C PRO A 81 5.64 10.60 4.23
N ILE A 82 5.57 11.92 4.05
CA ILE A 82 4.65 12.54 3.09
C ILE A 82 5.44 12.76 1.80
N VAL A 83 5.16 11.95 0.78
CA VAL A 83 5.77 12.06 -0.55
C VAL A 83 4.68 12.49 -1.51
N GLU A 84 4.75 13.73 -1.98
CA GLU A 84 3.91 14.19 -3.08
C GLU A 84 4.44 13.55 -4.39
N PRO A 85 3.57 13.14 -5.34
CA PRO A 85 4.04 12.75 -6.65
C PRO A 85 4.79 13.93 -7.28
N THR A 86 6.00 13.68 -7.80
CA THR A 86 6.83 14.70 -8.46
C THR A 86 6.28 15.16 -9.82
N GLN A 87 5.05 14.77 -10.18
CA GLN A 87 4.30 15.26 -11.32
C GLN A 87 2.91 15.72 -10.86
N PRO A 88 2.36 16.81 -11.41
CA PRO A 88 1.01 17.25 -11.08
C PRO A 88 0.03 16.09 -11.23
N PRO A 89 -0.98 15.96 -10.37
CA PRO A 89 -2.14 15.12 -10.66
C PRO A 89 -2.82 15.76 -11.87
N ALA A 90 -2.41 15.37 -13.08
CA ALA A 90 -3.27 15.53 -14.23
C ALA A 90 -4.51 14.73 -13.88
N THR A 91 -5.63 15.43 -13.82
CA THR A 91 -6.97 14.91 -13.99
C THR A 91 -7.01 14.01 -15.23
N GLU A 92 -6.50 12.78 -15.13
CA GLU A 92 -6.89 11.69 -16.00
C GLU A 92 -8.20 11.16 -15.43
N ALA A 93 -9.25 11.97 -15.63
CA ALA A 93 -10.56 11.39 -15.82
C ALA A 93 -10.40 10.29 -16.88
N PRO A 94 -11.02 9.10 -16.70
CA PRO A 94 -11.08 8.13 -17.79
C PRO A 94 -11.69 8.84 -19.00
N ALA A 95 -10.94 8.94 -20.09
CA ALA A 95 -11.47 9.38 -21.36
C ALA A 95 -12.68 8.48 -21.69
N SER A 96 -13.86 9.09 -21.71
CA SER A 96 -15.08 8.48 -22.27
C SER A 96 -15.03 8.52 -23.78
#